data_AF-A0A0Q4NFQ0-F1
#
_entry.id   AF-A0A0Q4NFQ0-F1
#
_cell.length_a   1.000
_cell.length_b   1.000
_cell.length_c   1.000
_cell.angle_alpha   90.00
_cell.angle_beta   90.00
_cell.angle_gamma   90.00
#
_symmetry.space_group_name_H-M   'P 1'
#
loop_
_entity.id
_entity.type
_entity.pdbx_description
1 polymer ?
#
loop_
_entity_poly.entity_id
_entity_poly.type
_entity_poly.pdbx_seq_one_letter_code
_entity_poly.pdbx_strand_id
1 'polypeptide(L)' 'MKDTTQPCIILEKHPVIGGCVATFSANGQLLFADIPLGHALPDNFEISLDGELFQVSLQGDDHFICADDRDAFIAQVFG' A
#
# COMPACT_ATOMS: atom_id res chain seq x y z
N MET A 1 -19.48 -2.87 11.20
CA MET A 1 -18.08 -2.42 11.10
C MET A 1 -17.93 -1.78 9.74
N LYS A 2 -17.47 -0.52 9.66
CA LYS A 2 -17.15 0.08 8.36
C LYS A 2 -15.79 -0.48 7.95
N ASP A 3 -15.71 -1.13 6.80
CA ASP A 3 -14.43 -1.53 6.22
C ASP A 3 -13.64 -0.26 5.88
N THR A 4 -12.58 -0.01 6.65
CA THR A 4 -11.68 1.14 6.48
C THR A 4 -10.50 0.70 5.64
N THR A 5 -10.70 0.70 4.32
CA THR A 5 -9.65 0.42 3.34
C THR A 5 -9.41 1.65 2.49
N GLN A 6 -8.14 2.00 2.24
CA GLN A 6 -7.80 3.16 1.41
C GLN A 6 -6.93 2.76 0.21
N PRO A 7 -7.27 3.26 -1.01
CA PRO A 7 -6.44 3.06 -2.19
C PRO A 7 -5.24 4.00 -2.18
N CYS A 8 -4.08 3.46 -2.55
CA CYS A 8 -2.78 4.12 -2.63
C CYS A 8 -2.17 3.83 -4.00
N ILE A 9 -1.21 4.64 -4.43
CA ILE A 9 -0.48 4.46 -5.69
C ILE A 9 0.91 3.92 -5.39
N ILE A 10 1.30 2.80 -6.00
CA ILE A 10 2.67 2.28 -5.89
C ILE A 10 3.63 3.20 -6.65
N LEU A 11 4.63 3.68 -5.94
CA LEU A 11 5.74 4.46 -6.47
C LEU A 11 6.98 3.57 -6.47
N GLU A 12 7.19 2.87 -7.57
CA GLU A 12 8.44 2.13 -7.77
C GLU A 12 9.27 2.78 -8.87
N LYS A 13 10.60 2.70 -8.76
CA LYS A 13 11.51 3.05 -9.87
C LYS A 13 11.42 2.05 -11.04
N HIS A 14 10.67 0.98 -10.88
CA HIS A 14 10.43 -0.02 -11.91
C HIS A 14 9.20 0.40 -12.74
N PRO A 15 9.36 0.57 -14.06
CA PRO A 15 8.34 1.19 -14.91
C PRO A 15 7.06 0.37 -15.10
N VAL A 16 7.02 -0.87 -14.61
CA VAL A 16 5.91 -1.81 -14.87
C VAL A 16 4.84 -1.79 -13.78
N ILE A 17 5.23 -1.65 -12.51
CA ILE A 17 4.28 -1.59 -11.39
C ILE A 17 4.15 -0.20 -10.78
N GLY A 18 5.03 0.74 -11.16
CA GLY A 18 4.87 2.15 -10.82
C GLY A 18 3.57 2.69 -11.40
N GLY A 19 2.70 3.25 -10.54
CA GLY A 19 1.37 3.74 -10.89
C GLY A 19 0.23 2.75 -10.62
N CYS A 20 0.53 1.51 -10.23
CA CYS A 20 -0.48 0.54 -9.83
C CYS A 20 -1.21 0.95 -8.55
N VAL A 21 -2.47 0.54 -8.41
CA VAL A 21 -3.28 0.82 -7.22
C VAL A 21 -3.13 -0.31 -6.22
N ALA A 22 -2.84 0.03 -4.97
CA ALA A 22 -2.78 -0.87 -3.84
C ALA A 22 -3.76 -0.43 -2.76
N THR A 23 -4.44 -1.37 -2.12
CA THR A 23 -5.40 -1.11 -1.05
C THR A 23 -4.86 -1.69 0.26
N PHE A 24 -4.82 -0.85 1.28
CA PHE A 24 -4.34 -1.23 2.60
C PHE A 24 -5.47 -1.20 3.63
N SER A 25 -5.36 -2.04 4.66
CA SER A 25 -6.21 -2.01 5.85
C SER A 25 -5.79 -0.89 6.81
N ALA A 26 -6.64 -0.61 7.80
CA ALA A 26 -6.37 0.40 8.83
C ALA A 26 -5.06 0.23 9.61
N ASN A 27 -4.58 -1.01 9.76
CA ASN A 27 -3.30 -1.35 10.40
C ASN A 27 -2.11 -1.36 9.43
N GLY A 28 -2.30 -0.92 8.19
CA GLY A 28 -1.26 -0.80 7.18
C GLY A 28 -0.82 -2.10 6.52
N GLN A 29 -1.62 -3.16 6.63
CA GLN A 29 -1.41 -4.39 5.88
C GLN A 29 -1.98 -4.25 4.46
N LEU A 30 -1.22 -4.69 3.47
CA LEU A 30 -1.71 -4.78 2.10
C LEU A 30 -2.83 -5.82 1.99
N LEU A 31 -3.98 -5.41 1.46
CA LEU A 31 -5.12 -6.29 1.20
C LEU A 31 -5.19 -6.70 -0.27
N PHE A 32 -4.93 -5.77 -1.17
CA PHE A 32 -5.04 -5.98 -2.61
C PHE A 32 -4.07 -5.06 -3.36
N ALA A 33 -3.48 -5.55 -4.46
CA ALA A 33 -2.73 -4.73 -5.39
C ALA A 33 -3.09 -5.12 -6.83
N ASP A 34 -3.44 -4.13 -7.65
CA ASP A 34 -3.74 -4.33 -9.07
C ASP A 34 -2.44 -4.24 -9.88
N ILE A 35 -1.70 -5.34 -9.94
CA ILE A 35 -0.44 -5.45 -10.68
C ILE A 35 -0.61 -6.25 -11.97
N PRO A 36 0.16 -5.95 -13.04
CA PRO A 36 0.11 -6.72 -14.27
C PRO A 36 0.45 -8.21 -14.07
N LEU A 37 -0.27 -9.07 -14.78
CA LEU A 37 -0.03 -10.52 -14.75
C LEU A 37 1.43 -10.87 -15.09
N GLY A 38 2.02 -11.78 -14.32
CA GLY A 38 3.40 -12.22 -14.48
C GLY A 38 4.43 -11.34 -13.76
N HIS A 39 3.98 -10.30 -13.05
CA HIS A 39 4.82 -9.50 -12.17
C HIS A 39 4.51 -9.80 -10.71
N ALA A 40 5.52 -9.63 -9.86
CA ALA A 40 5.40 -9.72 -8.41
C ALA A 40 5.68 -8.36 -7.80
N LEU A 41 5.13 -8.11 -6.60
CA LEU A 41 5.53 -6.97 -5.80
C LEU A 41 6.97 -7.19 -5.32
N PRO A 42 7.84 -6.18 -5.37
CA PRO A 42 9.16 -6.25 -4.78
C PRO A 42 9.04 -6.29 -3.25
N ASP A 43 10.03 -6.88 -2.58
CA ASP A 43 10.06 -6.98 -1.11
C ASP A 43 9.97 -5.61 -0.41
N ASN A 44 10.38 -4.53 -1.08
CA ASN A 44 10.30 -3.17 -0.57
C ASN A 44 9.89 -2.21 -1.69
N PHE A 45 8.89 -1.38 -1.45
CA PHE A 45 8.42 -0.35 -2.39
C PHE A 45 7.84 0.86 -1.65
N GLU A 46 7.67 1.97 -2.38
CA GLU A 46 6.97 3.13 -1.85
C GLU A 46 5.53 3.16 -2.35
N ILE A 47 4.64 3.73 -1.54
CA ILE A 47 3.30 4.10 -1.97
C ILE A 47 3.08 5.59 -1.73
N SER A 48 2.22 6.20 -2.53
CA SER A 48 1.66 7.51 -2.23
C SER A 48 0.20 7.40 -1.86
N LEU A 49 -0.17 8.10 -0.79
CA LEU A 49 -1.54 8.36 -0.38
C LEU A 49 -1.64 9.87 -0.11
N ASP A 50 -2.57 10.55 -0.77
CA ASP A 50 -2.84 11.98 -0.59
C ASP A 50 -1.59 12.89 -0.69
N GLY A 51 -0.59 12.49 -1.48
CA GLY A 51 0.66 13.22 -1.65
C GLY A 51 1.71 12.98 -0.55
N GLU A 52 1.38 12.22 0.50
CA GLU A 52 2.37 11.66 1.41
C GLU A 52 2.97 10.38 0.81
N LEU A 53 4.20 10.07 1.22
CA LEU A 53 4.97 8.92 0.75
C LEU A 53 5.21 7.97 1.93
N PHE A 54 4.95 6.70 1.71
CA PHE A 54 5.12 5.67 2.73
C PHE A 54 5.94 4.51 2.19
N GLN A 55 6.82 3.98 3.04
CA GLN A 55 7.61 2.80 2.74
C GLN A 55 6.82 1.55 3.08
N VAL A 56 6.79 0.57 2.19
CA VAL A 56 6.15 -0.72 2.39
C VAL A 56 7.21 -1.80 2.30
N SER A 57 7.20 -2.72 3.25
CA SER A 57 8.16 -3.82 3.34
C SER A 57 7.47 -5.15 3.56
N LEU A 58 8.02 -6.21 2.97
CA LEU A 58 7.61 -7.59 3.19
C LEU A 58 8.06 -8.05 4.59
N GLN A 59 7.10 -8.53 5.37
CA GLN A 59 7.23 -9.00 6.75
C GLN A 59 6.78 -10.47 6.85
N GLY A 60 7.67 -11.41 6.53
CA GLY A 60 7.34 -12.84 6.53
C GLY A 60 6.80 -13.33 5.17
N ASP A 61 5.94 -14.35 5.19
CA ASP A 61 5.43 -14.99 3.98
C ASP A 61 4.30 -14.16 3.35
N ASP A 62 4.61 -13.36 2.32
CA ASP A 62 3.66 -12.54 1.52
C ASP A 62 2.87 -11.45 2.29
N HIS A 63 3.35 -11.05 3.46
CA HIS A 63 2.71 -10.02 4.28
C HIS A 63 3.41 -8.66 4.09
N PHE A 64 2.82 -7.77 3.31
CA PHE A 64 3.35 -6.41 3.13
C PHE A 64 2.78 -5.44 4.15
N ILE A 65 3.65 -4.77 4.90
CA ILE A 65 3.30 -3.79 5.93
C ILE A 65 3.89 -2.43 5.59
N CYS A 66 3.05 -1.41 5.66
CA CYS A 66 3.44 0.00 5.57
C CYS A 66 4.16 0.42 6.87
N ALA A 67 5.38 0.95 6.73
CA ALA A 67 6.19 1.51 7.81
C ALA A 67 5.71 2.94 8.13
N ASP A 68 4.53 3.06 8.73
CA ASP A 68 4.15 4.25 9.50
C ASP A 68 3.83 3.83 10.94
N ASP A 69 4.48 4.48 11.89
CA ASP A 69 4.26 4.31 13.34
C ASP A 69 2.98 5.04 13.81
N ARG A 70 2.41 5.90 12.95
CA ARG A 70 1.07 6.47 13.12
C ARG A 70 0.08 5.38 12.70
N ASP A 71 -0.94 5.07 13.50
CA ASP A 71 -2.02 4.12 13.15
C ASP A 71 -2.44 4.28 11.67
N ALA A 72 -1.97 3.37 10.81
CA ALA A 72 -1.52 3.72 9.45
C ALA A 72 -2.56 4.31 8.47
N PHE A 73 -3.87 4.24 8.75
CA PHE A 73 -4.89 4.79 7.84
C PHE A 73 -6.17 5.30 8.55
N ILE A 74 -6.08 5.86 9.78
CA ILE A 74 -7.28 6.34 10.52
C ILE A 74 -7.81 7.71 10.01
N ALA A 75 -7.17 8.37 9.06
CA ALA A 75 -7.58 9.70 8.62
C ALA A 75 -7.84 9.81 7.11
N GLN A 76 -9.02 9.36 6.65
CA GLN A 76 -9.89 10.24 5.87
C GLN A 76 -11.33 9.74 5.90
N VAL A 77 -12.00 10.02 7.02
CA VAL A 77 -13.46 10.08 7.08
C VAL A 77 -13.86 11.49 6.66
N PHE A 78 -14.34 11.67 5.44
CA PHE A 78 -15.33 12.72 5.18
C PHE A 78 -16.67 12.01 4.96
N GLY A 79 -17.59 12.30 5.89
CA GLY A 79 -19.01 12.00 5.73
C GLY A 79 -19.68 12.92 4.72
#